data_AF-A0A940N1U9-F1
#
_entry.id   AF-A0A940N1U9-F1
#
_cell.length_a   1.000
_cell.length_b   1.000
_cell.length_c   1.000
_cell.angle_alpha   90.00
_cell.angle_beta   90.00
_cell.angle_gamma   90.00
#
_symmetry.space_group_name_H-M   'P 1'
#
loop_
_entity.id
_entity.type
_entity.pdbx_description
1 polymer ?
#
loop_
_entity_poly.entity_id
_entity_poly.type
_entity_poly.pdbx_seq_one_letter_code
_entity_poly.pdbx_strand_id
1 'polypeptide(L)' 'MKGSLRIDFEDGPADLNARDFLAMPTGLRHDPVAGEECWVLLIEPASTRHTGDEVTPLTRSREEQVG' A
#
# COMPACT_ATOMS: atom_id res chain seq x y z
N MET A 1 12.12 4.39 -8.44
CA MET A 1 11.48 3.11 -8.06
C MET A 1 12.40 1.96 -8.40
N LYS A 2 12.48 0.95 -7.53
CA LYS A 2 13.38 -0.20 -7.63
C LYS A 2 12.62 -1.45 -7.17
N GLY A 3 12.92 -2.59 -7.79
CA GLY A 3 12.36 -3.89 -7.41
C GLY A 3 11.04 -4.20 -8.11
N SER A 4 10.37 -5.22 -7.63
CA SER A 4 9.08 -5.71 -8.10
C SER A 4 8.14 -5.95 -6.91
N LEU A 5 6.85 -5.73 -7.12
CA LEU A 5 5.79 -5.94 -6.14
C LEU A 5 4.69 -6.75 -6.81
N ARG A 6 4.20 -7.80 -6.15
CA ARG A 6 2.95 -8.47 -6.53
C ARG A 6 1.85 -8.00 -5.59
N ILE A 7 0.67 -7.74 -6.11
CA ILE A 7 -0.52 -7.49 -5.30
C ILE A 7 -1.49 -8.64 -5.54
N ASP A 8 -1.72 -9.45 -4.50
CA ASP A 8 -2.66 -10.56 -4.56
C ASP A 8 -4.08 -10.05 -4.33
N PHE A 9 -4.97 -10.34 -5.28
CA PHE A 9 -6.41 -10.16 -5.15
C PHE A 9 -7.12 -11.52 -5.14
N GLU A 10 -8.41 -11.52 -4.78
CA GLU A 10 -9.22 -12.75 -4.78
C GLU A 10 -9.41 -13.34 -6.19
N ASP A 11 -9.39 -12.52 -7.24
CA ASP A 11 -9.56 -12.89 -8.64
C ASP A 11 -8.24 -13.12 -9.39
N GLY A 12 -7.10 -12.90 -8.73
CA GLY A 12 -5.76 -13.17 -9.25
C GLY A 12 -4.76 -12.08 -8.90
N PRO A 13 -3.45 -12.34 -9.06
CA PRO A 13 -2.42 -11.37 -8.75
C PRO A 13 -2.25 -10.32 -9.85
N ALA A 14 -1.79 -9.13 -9.47
CA ALA A 14 -1.19 -8.15 -10.37
C ALA A 14 0.30 -7.97 -10.06
N ASP A 15 1.15 -8.17 -11.07
CA ASP A 15 2.59 -7.95 -10.94
C ASP A 15 2.97 -6.53 -11.39
N LEU A 16 3.77 -5.84 -10.58
CA LEU A 16 4.27 -4.49 -10.81
C LEU A 16 5.79 -4.49 -10.80
N ASN A 17 6.38 -4.00 -11.89
CA ASN A 17 7.80 -3.71 -11.98
C ASN A 17 8.07 -2.24 -11.67
N ALA A 18 9.35 -1.90 -11.55
CA ALA A 18 9.75 -0.50 -11.38
C ALA A 18 9.14 0.37 -12.51
N ARG A 19 8.45 1.44 -12.11
CA ARG A 19 7.75 2.42 -12.96
C ARG A 19 6.36 1.98 -13.45
N ASP A 20 5.88 0.81 -13.05
CA ASP A 20 4.47 0.46 -13.24
C ASP A 20 3.60 1.16 -12.20
N PHE A 21 2.34 1.35 -12.54
CA PHE A 21 1.33 1.98 -11.69
C PHE A 21 0.06 1.14 -11.70
N LEU A 22 -0.54 0.97 -10.52
CA LEU A 22 -1.85 0.34 -10.36
C LEU A 22 -2.80 1.30 -9.65
N ALA A 23 -3.96 1.55 -10.25
CA ALA A 23 -5.05 2.24 -9.56
C ALA A 23 -5.84 1.21 -8.75
N MET A 24 -5.85 1.36 -7.43
CA MET A 24 -6.52 0.42 -6.53
C MET A 24 -8.05 0.60 -6.60
N PRO A 25 -8.82 -0.45 -6.91
CA PRO A 25 -10.27 -0.40 -6.83
C PRO A 25 -10.75 -0.19 -5.39
N THR A 26 -11.76 0.66 -5.19
CA THR A 26 -12.33 0.90 -3.86
C THR A 26 -12.97 -0.37 -3.30
N GLY A 27 -12.64 -0.70 -2.05
CA GLY A 27 -13.26 -1.80 -1.31
C GLY A 27 -12.74 -3.19 -1.67
N LEU A 28 -11.77 -3.30 -2.58
CA LEU A 28 -11.16 -4.58 -2.94
C LEU A 28 -10.09 -4.99 -1.92
N ARG A 29 -10.21 -6.21 -1.40
CA ARG A 29 -9.19 -6.82 -0.55
C ARG A 29 -7.95 -7.10 -1.40
N HIS A 30 -6.79 -6.75 -0.85
CA HIS A 30 -5.51 -6.92 -1.51
C HIS A 30 -4.42 -7.25 -0.50
N ASP A 31 -3.40 -7.98 -0.94
CA ASP A 31 -2.22 -8.33 -0.14
C ASP A 31 -0.93 -8.03 -0.95
N PRO A 32 -0.20 -6.94 -0.61
CA PRO A 32 1.06 -6.61 -1.27
C PRO A 32 2.20 -7.54 -0.82
N VAL A 33 2.79 -8.26 -1.77
CA VAL A 33 3.88 -9.22 -1.56
C VAL A 33 5.13 -8.80 -2.32
N ALA A 34 6.23 -8.60 -1.59
CA ALA A 34 7.54 -8.34 -2.16
C ALA A 34 8.50 -9.48 -1.80
N GLY A 35 9.00 -10.21 -2.81
CA GLY A 35 9.96 -11.30 -2.59
C GLY A 35 11.35 -10.79 -2.18
N GLU A 36 11.69 -9.56 -2.55
CA GLU A 36 12.91 -8.84 -2.21
C GLU A 36 12.55 -7.39 -1.87
N GLU A 37 13.47 -6.63 -1.26
CA GLU A 37 13.24 -5.21 -0.97
C GLU A 37 12.90 -4.43 -2.25
N CYS A 38 11.74 -3.77 -2.24
CA CYS A 38 11.30 -2.89 -3.32
C CYS A 38 10.87 -1.53 -2.77
N TRP A 39 10.85 -0.52 -3.64
CA TRP A 39 10.48 0.84 -3.28
C TRP A 39 9.14 1.18 -3.91
N VAL A 40 8.16 1.47 -3.06
CA VAL A 40 6.80 1.86 -3.45
C VAL A 40 6.57 3.35 -3.25
N LEU A 41 5.70 3.92 -4.08
CA LEU A 41 5.09 5.22 -3.85
C LEU A 41 3.60 4.97 -3.72
N LEU A 42 3.06 5.23 -2.54
CA LEU A 42 1.63 5.17 -2.29
C LEU A 42 1.05 6.58 -2.39
N ILE A 43 0.04 6.75 -3.23
CA ILE A 43 -0.74 7.99 -3.31
C ILE A 43 -2.13 7.66 -2.81
N GLU A 44 -2.50 8.26 -1.68
CA GLU A 44 -3.74 7.97 -0.99
C GLU A 44 -4.32 9.25 -0.36
N PRO A 45 -5.61 9.24 0.03
CA PRO A 45 -6.18 10.34 0.79
C PRO A 45 -5.41 10.58 2.09
N ALA A 46 -5.19 11.84 2.45
CA ALA A 46 -4.57 12.20 3.73
C ALA A 46 -5.39 11.78 4.97
N SER A 47 -6.61 11.25 4.77
CA SER A 47 -7.46 10.71 5.82
C SER A 47 -7.34 9.19 5.97
N THR A 48 -6.51 8.51 5.16
CA THR A 48 -6.33 7.07 5.27
C THR A 48 -5.75 6.70 6.62
N ARG A 49 -6.32 5.66 7.25
CA ARG A 49 -5.85 5.09 8.51
C ARG A 49 -5.10 3.80 8.20
N HIS A 50 -3.78 3.81 8.25
CA HIS A 50 -2.94 2.65 7.89
C HIS A 50 -3.16 1.42 8.78
N THR A 51 -3.52 1.62 10.04
CA THR A 51 -3.85 0.53 10.98
C THR A 51 -5.36 0.27 11.11
N GLY A 52 -6.18 0.89 10.26
CA GLY A 52 -7.63 0.80 10.36
C GLY A 52 -8.13 1.34 11.70
N ASP A 53 -8.98 0.56 12.37
CA ASP A 53 -9.55 0.91 13.67
C ASP A 53 -8.63 0.61 14.86
N GLU A 54 -7.59 -0.19 14.66
CA GLU A 54 -6.65 -0.58 15.70
C GLU A 54 -5.63 0.53 15.98
N VAL A 55 -5.41 0.82 17.26
CA VAL A 55 -4.40 1.79 17.72
C VAL A 55 -3.24 1.02 18.35
N THR A 56 -2.06 1.20 17.76
CA THR A 56 -0.81 0.59 18.21
C THR A 56 0.22 1.68 18.54
N PRO A 57 1.33 1.35 19.22
CA PRO A 57 2.42 2.31 19.43
C PRO A 57 3.04 2.87 18.14
N LEU A 58 2.82 2.21 16.99
CA LEU A 58 3.31 2.63 15.68
C LEU A 58 2.25 3.43 14.89
N THR A 59 1.01 3.51 15.37
CA THR A 59 -0.05 4.26 14.72
C THR A 59 0.25 5.76 14.80
N ARG A 60 0.19 6.45 13.64
CA ARG A 60 0.40 7.90 13.56
C ARG A 60 -0.90 8.64 13.28
N SER A 61 -1.16 9.71 14.03
CA SER A 61 -2.28 10.62 13.81
C SER A 61 -2.14 11.37 12.49
N ARG A 62 -3.22 11.98 12.02
CA ARG A 62 -3.19 12.80 10.81
C ARG A 62 -2.21 13.97 10.95
N GLU A 63 -2.21 14.63 12.11
CA GLU A 63 -1.32 15.74 12.42
C GLU A 63 0.16 15.30 12.37
N GLU A 64 0.46 14.08 12.84
CA GLU A 64 1.81 13.53 12.79
C GLU A 64 2.25 13.16 11.37
N GLN A 65 1.33 12.83 10.47
CA GLN A 65 1.64 12.46 9.08
C GLN A 65 1.92 13.68 8.17
N VAL A 66 1.41 14.86 8.53
CA VAL A 66 1.57 16.10 7.74
C VAL A 66 2.73 16.99 8.21
N GLY A 67 3.44 16.59 9.28
CA GLY A 67 4.57 17.30 9.87
C GLY A 67 5.87 17.18 9.09
#